data_AF-A0A3D0W659-F1
#
_entry.id   AF-A0A3D0W659-F1
#
_cell.length_a   1.000
_cell.length_b   1.000
_cell.length_c   1.000
_cell.angle_alpha   90.00
_cell.angle_beta   90.00
_cell.angle_gamma   90.00
#
_symmetry.space_group_name_H-M   'P 1'
#
loop_
_entity.id
_entity.type
_entity.pdbx_description
1 polymer ?
#
loop_
_entity_poly.entity_id
_entity_poly.type
_entity_poly.pdbx_seq_one_letter_code
_entity_poly.pdbx_strand_id
1 'polypeptide(L)'
;MKPLSFDVVTLFPEMFQALRDYGVTSRAFDDAFVDLTLWNPRDFTSDAHRTVDDRPYGGGPGMLMMVEPLKKAIEAAKKAQMNKGIQDVRVIHLSPRGLPLTHQKVMELSGASGLIFLASRYEGVDERLIESSVDEEISIGDYVLSGGELPTMVVMDAII
;
A
#
# COMPACT_ATOMS: atom_id res chain seq x y z
N MET A 1 -11.22 20.19 9.62
CA MET A 1 -11.08 18.72 9.83
C MET A 1 -9.67 18.37 9.40
N LYS A 2 -8.99 17.41 10.05
CA LYS A 2 -7.66 16.98 9.59
C LYS A 2 -7.87 16.01 8.40
N PRO A 3 -7.11 16.11 7.30
CA PRO A 3 -7.26 15.19 6.19
C PRO A 3 -7.01 13.75 6.63
N LEU A 4 -7.71 12.81 6.01
CA LEU A 4 -7.35 11.39 6.09
C LEU A 4 -6.02 11.20 5.34
N SER A 5 -5.02 10.66 6.04
CA SER A 5 -3.65 10.51 5.51
C SER A 5 -3.44 9.12 4.93
N PHE A 6 -3.22 9.04 3.62
CA PHE A 6 -2.83 7.79 2.95
C PHE A 6 -1.32 7.74 2.74
N ASP A 7 -0.74 6.57 2.98
CA ASP A 7 0.63 6.24 2.59
C ASP A 7 0.60 4.96 1.76
N VAL A 8 1.31 4.93 0.64
CA VAL A 8 1.38 3.71 -0.19
C VAL A 8 2.82 3.32 -0.43
N VAL A 9 3.16 2.08 -0.08
CA VAL A 9 4.40 1.42 -0.45
C VAL A 9 4.20 0.74 -1.80
N THR A 10 4.84 1.26 -2.85
CA THR A 10 4.65 0.82 -4.25
C THR A 10 5.91 0.98 -5.07
N LEU A 11 6.14 0.10 -6.05
CA LEU A 11 7.21 0.27 -7.03
C LEU A 11 6.90 1.31 -8.11
N PHE A 12 5.62 1.69 -8.28
CA PHE A 12 5.15 2.59 -9.32
C PHE A 12 4.34 3.78 -8.75
N PRO A 13 4.98 4.70 -8.01
CA PRO A 13 4.33 5.90 -7.47
C PRO A 13 3.51 6.67 -8.51
N GLU A 14 4.00 6.77 -9.74
CA GLU A 14 3.39 7.53 -10.83
C GLU A 14 1.99 7.01 -11.21
N MET A 15 1.67 5.74 -10.95
CA MET A 15 0.33 5.20 -11.22
C MET A 15 -0.76 5.90 -10.40
N PHE A 16 -0.43 6.40 -9.21
CA PHE A 16 -1.38 7.07 -8.32
C PHE A 16 -1.76 8.48 -8.79
N GLN A 17 -1.12 9.00 -9.85
CA GLN A 17 -1.60 10.19 -10.54
C GLN A 17 -3.03 10.01 -11.06
N ALA A 18 -3.44 8.78 -11.37
CA ALA A 18 -4.82 8.47 -11.78
C ALA A 18 -5.88 8.91 -10.74
N LEU A 19 -5.56 8.91 -9.44
CA LEU A 19 -6.45 9.42 -8.39
C LEU A 19 -6.31 10.92 -8.15
N ARG A 20 -5.14 11.50 -8.44
CA ARG A 20 -4.83 12.91 -8.18
C ARG A 20 -5.36 13.82 -9.28
N ASP A 21 -5.35 13.37 -10.53
CA ASP A 21 -5.53 14.25 -11.69
C ASP A 21 -6.95 14.18 -12.27
N TYR A 22 -7.78 13.23 -11.83
CA TYR A 22 -9.09 12.97 -12.43
C TYR A 22 -10.22 12.78 -11.42
N GLY A 23 -11.44 13.16 -11.82
CA GLY A 23 -12.67 12.75 -11.15
C GLY A 23 -12.94 13.41 -9.79
N VAL A 24 -13.70 12.70 -8.94
CA VAL A 24 -14.05 13.17 -7.60
C VAL A 24 -12.89 13.08 -6.63
N THR A 25 -12.02 12.09 -6.81
CA THR A 25 -10.82 11.88 -6.00
C THR A 25 -9.83 13.04 -6.13
N SER A 26 -9.62 13.55 -7.34
CA SER A 26 -8.84 14.77 -7.58
C SER A 26 -9.34 15.96 -6.75
N ARG A 27 -10.66 16.22 -6.77
CA ARG A 27 -11.27 17.29 -5.97
C ARG A 27 -11.06 17.09 -4.47
N ALA A 28 -11.12 15.86 -3.97
CA ALA A 28 -10.88 15.57 -2.56
C ALA A 28 -9.44 15.87 -2.13
N PHE A 29 -8.46 15.68 -3.03
CA PHE A 29 -7.08 16.11 -2.82
C PHE A 29 -6.94 17.64 -2.87
N ASP A 30 -7.58 18.31 -3.83
CA ASP A 30 -7.54 19.78 -3.98
C ASP A 30 -8.17 20.49 -2.77
N ASP A 31 -9.28 19.97 -2.26
CA ASP A 31 -9.99 20.48 -1.09
C ASP A 31 -9.34 20.04 0.25
N ALA A 32 -8.23 19.29 0.18
CA ALA A 32 -7.50 18.76 1.33
C ALA A 32 -8.37 17.93 2.30
N PHE A 33 -9.32 17.16 1.77
CA PHE A 33 -10.02 16.12 2.54
C PHE A 33 -9.14 14.89 2.78
N VAL A 34 -8.25 14.62 1.83
CA VAL A 34 -7.29 13.51 1.88
C VAL A 34 -5.89 13.97 1.49
N ASP A 35 -4.88 13.30 2.02
CA ASP A 35 -3.49 13.43 1.57
C ASP A 35 -2.92 12.06 1.18
N LEU A 36 -1.88 12.06 0.35
CA LEU A 36 -1.23 10.84 -0.13
C LEU A 36 0.29 11.02 -0.18
N THR A 37 1.01 10.13 0.49
CA THR A 37 2.47 9.98 0.44
C THR A 37 2.82 8.65 -0.21
N LEU A 38 3.80 8.65 -1.10
CA LEU A 38 4.22 7.46 -1.86
C LEU A 38 5.64 7.08 -1.47
N TRP A 39 5.85 5.79 -1.21
CA TRP A 39 7.11 5.24 -0.74
C TRP A 39 7.58 4.18 -1.73
N ASN A 40 8.66 4.45 -2.46
CA ASN A 40 9.22 3.46 -3.36
C ASN A 40 10.23 2.57 -2.63
N PRO A 41 9.99 1.25 -2.50
CA PRO A 41 10.95 0.32 -1.89
C PRO A 41 12.37 0.41 -2.47
N ARG A 42 12.50 0.82 -3.74
CA ARG A 42 13.79 1.04 -4.40
C ARG A 42 14.62 2.15 -3.74
N ASP A 43 14.03 3.05 -2.96
CA ASP A 43 14.75 4.08 -2.20
C ASP A 43 15.35 3.52 -0.89
N PHE A 44 15.03 2.28 -0.53
CA PHE A 44 15.40 1.65 0.75
C PHE A 44 16.36 0.47 0.59
N THR A 45 16.96 0.33 -0.60
CA THR A 45 17.95 -0.68 -0.95
C THR A 45 19.37 -0.18 -0.70
N SER A 46 20.33 -1.10 -0.57
CA SER A 46 21.75 -0.77 -0.34
C SER A 46 22.64 -0.97 -1.57
N ASP A 47 22.14 -1.65 -2.61
CA ASP A 47 22.87 -1.94 -3.83
C ASP A 47 22.65 -0.85 -4.90
N ALA A 48 23.62 -0.74 -5.83
CA ALA A 48 23.59 0.26 -6.90
C ALA A 48 22.45 0.05 -7.91
N HIS A 49 21.92 -1.17 -8.02
CA HIS A 49 20.84 -1.51 -8.97
C HIS A 49 19.44 -1.33 -8.37
N ARG A 50 19.36 -0.96 -7.09
CA ARG A 50 18.11 -0.75 -6.36
C ARG A 50 17.20 -1.98 -6.44
N THR A 51 17.78 -3.12 -6.07
CA THR A 51 17.19 -4.44 -6.17
C THR A 51 16.13 -4.64 -5.09
N VAL A 52 14.92 -5.02 -5.50
CA VAL A 52 13.74 -5.14 -4.60
C VAL A 52 13.11 -6.52 -4.63
N ASP A 53 13.66 -7.44 -5.42
CA ASP A 53 13.15 -8.78 -5.64
C ASP A 53 14.27 -9.80 -5.69
N ASP A 54 13.98 -11.03 -5.26
CA ASP A 54 14.90 -12.15 -5.30
C ASP A 54 14.13 -13.45 -5.61
N ARG A 55 14.87 -14.52 -5.95
CA ARG A 55 14.28 -15.82 -6.29
C ARG A 55 13.65 -16.47 -5.06
N PRO A 56 12.51 -17.15 -5.21
CA PRO A 56 11.88 -17.87 -4.13
C PRO A 56 12.74 -19.06 -3.65
N TYR A 57 12.84 -19.22 -2.34
CA TYR A 57 13.34 -20.47 -1.75
C TYR A 57 12.40 -21.63 -2.13
N GLY A 58 12.99 -22.78 -2.47
CA GLY A 58 12.23 -23.93 -2.98
C GLY A 58 12.09 -23.95 -4.52
N GLY A 59 12.52 -22.91 -5.22
CA GLY A 59 12.45 -22.81 -6.67
C GLY A 59 11.05 -22.44 -7.17
N GLY A 60 10.82 -22.61 -8.47
CA GLY A 60 9.62 -22.14 -9.17
C GLY A 60 9.90 -20.93 -10.08
N PRO A 61 8.95 -20.61 -10.98
CA PRO A 61 9.05 -19.41 -11.80
C PRO A 61 8.82 -18.15 -10.95
N GLY A 62 9.26 -17.00 -11.47
CA GLY A 62 8.98 -15.69 -10.88
C GLY A 62 9.96 -15.24 -9.80
N MET A 63 9.61 -14.13 -9.14
CA MET A 63 10.42 -13.43 -8.15
C MET A 63 9.52 -13.03 -6.97
N LEU A 64 10.09 -12.96 -5.76
CA LEU A 64 9.42 -12.44 -4.57
C LEU A 64 10.07 -11.13 -4.15
N MET A 65 9.26 -10.19 -3.67
CA MET A 65 9.78 -8.94 -3.14
C MET A 65 10.57 -9.19 -1.85
N MET A 66 11.72 -8.53 -1.73
CA MET A 66 12.61 -8.64 -0.59
C MET A 66 11.99 -8.00 0.67
N VAL A 67 12.20 -8.66 1.82
CA VAL A 67 11.70 -8.18 3.13
C VAL A 67 12.28 -6.81 3.50
N GLU A 68 13.60 -6.64 3.37
CA GLU A 68 14.29 -5.47 3.93
C GLU A 68 13.86 -4.13 3.32
N PRO A 69 13.81 -3.95 1.98
CA PRO A 69 13.39 -2.68 1.39
C PRO A 69 11.92 -2.36 1.71
N LEU A 70 11.05 -3.37 1.71
CA LEU A 70 9.63 -3.21 2.05
C LEU A 70 9.44 -2.82 3.51
N LYS A 71 10.11 -3.51 4.44
CA LYS A 71 10.02 -3.22 5.87
C LYS A 71 10.47 -1.79 6.17
N LYS A 72 11.60 -1.36 5.61
CA LYS A 72 12.11 0.00 5.74
C LYS A 72 11.13 1.05 5.20
N ALA A 73 10.50 0.78 4.05
CA ALA A 73 9.49 1.68 3.49
C ALA A 73 8.25 1.78 4.39
N ILE A 74 7.76 0.65 4.93
CA ILE A 74 6.63 0.63 5.88
C ILE A 74 6.99 1.39 7.17
N GLU A 75 8.17 1.18 7.72
CA GLU A 75 8.65 1.89 8.91
C GLU A 75 8.78 3.40 8.67
N ALA A 76 9.24 3.81 7.49
CA ALA A 76 9.30 5.21 7.09
C ALA A 76 7.90 5.84 6.98
N ALA A 77 6.95 5.14 6.39
CA ALA A 77 5.54 5.54 6.32
C ALA A 77 4.91 5.68 7.72
N LYS A 78 5.11 4.70 8.60
CA LYS A 78 4.67 4.76 10.01
C LYS A 78 5.24 5.98 10.71
N LYS A 79 6.55 6.24 10.55
CA LYS A 79 7.21 7.41 11.15
C LYS A 79 6.65 8.73 10.61
N ALA A 80 6.36 8.82 9.31
CA ALA A 80 5.77 10.02 8.70
C ALA A 80 4.37 10.30 9.27
N GLN A 81 3.54 9.27 9.41
CA GLN A 81 2.22 9.35 10.04
C GLN A 81 2.31 9.77 11.52
N MET A 82 3.25 9.21 12.29
CA MET A 82 3.51 9.64 13.66
C MET A 82 3.91 11.11 13.76
N ASN A 83 4.73 11.62 12.83
CA ASN A 83 5.10 13.03 12.77
C ASN A 83 3.90 13.94 12.46
N LYS A 84 2.89 13.41 11.75
CA LYS A 84 1.60 14.09 11.57
C LYS A 84 0.73 14.01 12.83
N GLY A 85 1.12 13.28 13.88
CA GLY A 85 0.34 13.06 15.10
C GLY A 85 -0.71 11.96 14.97
N ILE A 86 -0.51 10.99 14.07
CA ILE A 86 -1.38 9.83 13.88
C ILE A 86 -0.68 8.62 14.52
N GLN A 87 -1.26 8.06 15.59
CA GLN A 87 -0.62 7.02 16.40
C GLN A 87 -1.10 5.61 16.06
N ASP A 88 -2.34 5.47 15.63
CA ASP A 88 -2.96 4.19 15.29
C ASP A 88 -3.16 4.12 13.76
N VAL A 89 -2.16 3.55 13.09
CA VAL A 89 -2.12 3.44 11.63
C VAL A 89 -2.11 1.97 11.25
N ARG A 90 -3.12 1.56 10.49
CA ARG A 90 -3.20 0.20 9.95
C ARG A 90 -2.37 0.06 8.69
N VAL A 91 -1.63 -1.04 8.59
CA VAL A 91 -0.92 -1.48 7.39
C VAL A 91 -1.75 -2.58 6.71
N ILE A 92 -2.22 -2.27 5.51
CA ILE A 92 -3.10 -3.14 4.72
C ILE A 92 -2.33 -3.66 3.51
N HIS A 93 -2.23 -4.97 3.36
CA HIS A 93 -1.67 -5.59 2.16
C HIS A 93 -2.77 -5.97 1.18
N LEU A 94 -2.64 -5.52 -0.07
CA LEU A 94 -3.59 -5.83 -1.12
C LEU A 94 -3.19 -7.16 -1.75
N SER A 95 -4.01 -8.19 -1.52
CA SER A 95 -3.67 -9.58 -1.78
C SER A 95 -4.93 -10.36 -2.17
N PRO A 96 -4.87 -11.24 -3.19
CA PRO A 96 -6.01 -12.10 -3.54
C PRO A 96 -6.35 -13.12 -2.43
N ARG A 97 -5.45 -13.33 -1.45
CA ARG A 97 -5.69 -14.17 -0.26
C ARG A 97 -6.41 -13.43 0.87
N GLY A 98 -6.52 -12.11 0.76
CA GLY A 98 -7.14 -11.25 1.76
C GLY A 98 -8.67 -11.38 1.81
N LEU A 99 -9.27 -10.76 2.83
CA LEU A 99 -10.72 -10.71 2.96
C LEU A 99 -11.30 -9.87 1.81
N PRO A 100 -12.41 -10.29 1.17
CA PRO A 100 -13.05 -9.51 0.13
C PRO A 100 -13.46 -8.12 0.63
N LEU A 101 -13.14 -7.09 -0.15
CA LEU A 101 -13.58 -5.73 0.10
C LEU A 101 -15.10 -5.67 0.06
N THR A 102 -15.70 -5.12 1.12
CA THR A 102 -17.14 -4.88 1.20
C THR A 102 -17.38 -3.42 1.56
N HIS A 103 -18.60 -2.92 1.31
CA HIS A 103 -18.97 -1.58 1.74
C HIS A 103 -18.81 -1.38 3.26
N GLN A 104 -19.11 -2.41 4.07
CA GLN A 104 -18.88 -2.35 5.51
C GLN A 104 -17.41 -2.11 5.85
N LYS A 105 -16.49 -2.84 5.18
CA LYS A 105 -15.04 -2.62 5.35
C LYS A 105 -14.64 -1.22 4.89
N VAL A 106 -15.18 -0.71 3.78
CA VAL A 106 -14.92 0.67 3.33
C VAL A 106 -15.31 1.70 4.39
N MET A 107 -16.51 1.59 4.97
CA MET A 107 -16.97 2.50 6.03
C MET A 107 -16.14 2.38 7.33
N GLU A 108 -15.63 1.19 7.63
CA GLU A 108 -14.69 0.98 8.73
C GLU A 108 -13.34 1.66 8.46
N LEU A 109 -12.81 1.54 7.24
CA LEU A 109 -11.55 2.18 6.81
C LEU A 109 -11.68 3.70 6.76
N SER A 110 -12.82 4.24 6.32
CA SER A 110 -13.06 5.69 6.23
C SER A 110 -13.10 6.40 7.58
N GLY A 111 -13.28 5.67 8.68
CA GLY A 111 -13.21 6.20 10.05
C GLY A 111 -11.79 6.34 10.59
N ALA A 112 -10.76 5.86 9.88
CA ALA A 112 -9.36 5.97 10.30
C ALA A 112 -8.85 7.41 10.22
N SER A 113 -7.78 7.71 10.94
CA SER A 113 -7.03 8.97 10.75
C SER A 113 -5.90 8.83 9.73
N GLY A 114 -5.38 7.62 9.55
CA GLY A 114 -4.40 7.31 8.51
C GLY A 114 -4.32 5.82 8.20
N LEU A 115 -3.95 5.50 6.97
CA LEU A 115 -3.83 4.14 6.45
C LEU A 115 -2.54 4.01 5.64
N ILE A 116 -1.84 2.89 5.81
CA ILE A 116 -0.70 2.50 4.98
C ILE A 116 -1.12 1.32 4.12
N PHE A 117 -0.92 1.42 2.81
CA PHE A 117 -1.18 0.34 1.87
C PHE A 117 0.13 -0.24 1.34
N LEU A 118 0.24 -1.56 1.32
CA LEU A 118 1.32 -2.29 0.66
C LEU A 118 0.82 -2.80 -0.69
N ALA A 119 1.27 -2.16 -1.78
CA ALA A 119 1.00 -2.56 -3.15
C ALA A 119 2.14 -3.46 -3.65
N SER A 120 1.98 -4.77 -3.46
CA SER A 120 2.97 -5.77 -3.84
C SER A 120 2.99 -6.05 -5.36
N ARG A 121 4.08 -6.63 -5.84
CA ARG A 121 4.35 -6.99 -7.24
C ARG A 121 4.97 -8.38 -7.33
N TYR A 122 5.22 -8.82 -8.57
CA TYR A 122 5.80 -10.13 -8.89
C TYR A 122 4.91 -11.28 -8.39
N GLU A 123 5.48 -12.38 -7.89
CA GLU A 123 4.71 -13.48 -7.29
C GLU A 123 4.18 -13.14 -5.89
N GLY A 124 4.56 -11.97 -5.35
CA GLY A 124 4.11 -11.47 -4.05
C GLY A 124 5.26 -11.05 -3.15
N VAL A 125 4.98 -11.08 -1.85
CA VAL A 125 5.92 -10.69 -0.79
C VAL A 125 6.27 -11.89 0.07
N ASP A 126 7.44 -11.84 0.70
CA ASP A 126 7.85 -12.84 1.67
C ASP A 126 6.91 -12.83 2.90
N GLU A 127 6.43 -14.01 3.30
CA GLU A 127 5.46 -14.18 4.40
C GLU A 127 5.94 -13.58 5.74
N ARG A 128 7.25 -13.57 6.00
CA ARG A 128 7.82 -12.98 7.23
C ARG A 128 7.57 -11.48 7.31
N LEU A 129 7.47 -10.80 6.17
CA LEU A 129 7.08 -9.39 6.13
C LEU A 129 5.61 -9.23 6.53
N ILE A 130 4.73 -10.09 6.01
CA ILE A 130 3.29 -10.07 6.30
C ILE A 130 3.10 -10.24 7.82
N GLU A 131 3.63 -11.32 8.40
CA GLU A 131 3.49 -11.63 9.83
C GLU A 131 4.02 -10.54 10.76
N SER A 132 5.04 -9.78 10.33
CA SER A 132 5.71 -8.79 11.19
C SER A 132 5.25 -7.36 10.99
N SER A 133 4.62 -7.03 9.86
CA SER A 133 4.41 -5.64 9.44
C SER A 133 3.01 -5.33 8.91
N VAL A 134 2.20 -6.34 8.58
CA VAL A 134 0.85 -6.19 8.00
C VAL A 134 -0.20 -6.51 9.05
N ASP A 135 -1.20 -5.64 9.19
CA ASP A 135 -2.28 -5.80 10.16
C ASP A 135 -3.48 -6.55 9.56
N GLU A 136 -3.78 -6.32 8.28
CA GLU A 136 -4.84 -7.02 7.56
C GLU A 136 -4.53 -7.16 6.06
N GLU A 137 -5.06 -8.21 5.43
CA GLU A 137 -5.03 -8.40 3.98
C GLU A 137 -6.41 -8.20 3.37
N ILE A 138 -6.49 -7.45 2.27
CA ILE A 138 -7.75 -7.17 1.55
C ILE A 138 -7.62 -7.60 0.09
N SER A 139 -8.65 -8.30 -0.41
CA SER A 139 -8.84 -8.62 -1.82
C SER A 139 -9.93 -7.75 -2.43
N ILE A 140 -9.76 -7.28 -3.66
CA ILE A 140 -10.83 -6.58 -4.41
C ILE A 140 -11.67 -7.52 -5.28
N GLY A 141 -11.43 -8.84 -5.20
CA GLY A 141 -12.25 -9.86 -5.84
C GLY A 141 -11.49 -11.14 -6.19
N ASP A 142 -12.24 -12.13 -6.69
CA ASP A 142 -11.74 -13.49 -6.96
C ASP A 142 -11.03 -13.58 -8.32
N TYR A 143 -9.94 -12.82 -8.46
CA TYR A 143 -9.08 -12.79 -9.64
C TYR A 143 -7.67 -12.32 -9.27
N VAL A 144 -6.70 -12.57 -10.14
CA VAL A 144 -5.30 -12.20 -9.94
C VAL A 144 -4.93 -11.04 -10.86
N LEU A 145 -4.30 -10.02 -10.29
CA LEU A 145 -3.73 -8.89 -11.03
C LEU A 145 -2.21 -8.92 -10.97
N SER A 146 -1.56 -8.18 -11.87
CA SER A 146 -0.08 -8.10 -11.92
C SER A 146 0.55 -7.32 -10.76
N GLY A 147 -0.25 -6.71 -9.88
CA GLY A 147 0.21 -5.86 -8.80
C GLY A 147 -0.91 -5.24 -7.98
N GLY A 148 -0.55 -4.77 -6.78
CA GLY A 148 -1.47 -4.20 -5.81
C GLY A 148 -1.87 -2.74 -6.06
N GLU A 149 -1.30 -2.03 -7.03
CA GLU A 149 -1.59 -0.60 -7.22
C GLU A 149 -3.04 -0.32 -7.60
N LEU A 150 -3.59 -1.09 -8.55
CA LEU A 150 -5.01 -0.97 -8.93
C LEU A 150 -5.94 -1.31 -7.75
N PRO A 151 -5.75 -2.44 -7.02
CA PRO A 151 -6.48 -2.70 -5.77
C PRO A 151 -6.40 -1.58 -4.75
N THR A 152 -5.21 -1.02 -4.50
CA THR A 152 -5.05 0.10 -3.58
C THR A 152 -5.85 1.31 -4.06
N MET A 153 -5.80 1.63 -5.35
CA MET A 153 -6.56 2.75 -5.90
C MET A 153 -8.07 2.54 -5.82
N VAL A 154 -8.56 1.31 -6.02
CA VAL A 154 -9.99 0.96 -5.83
C VAL A 154 -10.42 1.16 -4.38
N VAL A 155 -9.62 0.70 -3.42
CA VAL A 155 -9.92 0.87 -1.98
C VAL A 155 -9.91 2.36 -1.62
N MET A 156 -8.92 3.12 -2.08
CA MET A 156 -8.83 4.56 -1.83
C MET A 156 -10.01 5.32 -2.44
N ASP A 157 -10.36 5.06 -3.71
CA ASP A 157 -11.51 5.67 -4.39
C ASP A 157 -12.82 5.40 -3.66
N ALA A 158 -13.03 4.17 -3.17
CA ALA A 158 -14.23 3.83 -2.40
C ALA A 158 -14.31 4.53 -1.03
N ILE A 159 -13.18 4.88 -0.43
CA ILE A 159 -13.11 5.59 0.86
C ILE A 159 -13.36 7.10 0.69
N ILE A 160 -12.92 7.68 -0.43
CA ILE A 160 -12.98 9.13 -0.73
C ILE A 160 -14.40 9.56 -1.11
#